data_AF-A0A495HZT6-F1
#
_entry.id   AF-A0A495HZT6-F1
#
_cell.length_a   1.000
_cell.length_b   1.000
_cell.length_c   1.000
_cell.angle_alpha   90.00
_cell.angle_beta   90.00
_cell.angle_gamma   90.00
#
_symmetry.space_group_name_H-M   'P 1'
#
loop_
_entity.id
_entity.type
_entity.pdbx_description
1 polymer ?
#
loop_
_entity_poly.entity_id
_entity_poly.type
_entity_poly.pdbx_seq_one_letter_code
_entity_poly.pdbx_strand_id
1 'polypeptide(L)'
;MATATSAPPASIGKYRIERELGRGASGIVFLGLDGFRGRKVAIKQTHAHLLKVPEQAERYRKLLRNEAALSGRLRHPNIVRLLDADEEALPPYLVLEYVDGQPLSAYATPDALLPVPQVLDIAFKCCNALEYACREGLVHRDIKPANLMLAKDGDIKLTDFGAALSLRSDATQLSGLVGSPSYMSPEQVREHDLTHHSDMFSLAVVVYELLTGRRPFDGDTDFATLYKISNEAPTPPSLLRASLPAHVDDVLLRALAKQPSDRFATWDDFARALLAAHQSLPRQKSQDTEAERFARLRALPFFADFHDVALWELMRLGNWRRLERGTVLMRENTPGDSFCILIEGQVAVSRQGWNLSTLSAGVTLGEMTYLRPDNRLRTATAVAESEVLVLKVRNPALRGASEDLQSCFDKAFIKLLVGRLIATNEQLAEWELVAAPPAPVTPASPSAPRG
;
A
#
# COMPACT_ATOMS: atom_id res chain seq x y z
N MET A 1 -0.91 42.61 15.38
CA MET A 1 0.29 43.00 14.62
C MET A 1 0.58 41.92 13.60
N ALA A 2 0.36 42.19 12.32
CA ALA A 2 0.66 41.25 11.24
C ALA A 2 2.18 41.10 11.12
N THR A 3 2.71 39.91 11.41
CA THR A 3 4.13 39.58 11.26
C THR A 3 4.50 39.56 9.78
N ALA A 4 5.47 40.37 9.41
CA ALA A 4 6.03 40.47 8.06
C ALA A 4 6.48 39.10 7.54
N THR A 5 5.91 38.66 6.42
CA THR A 5 6.34 37.47 5.69
C THR A 5 7.69 37.80 5.03
N SER A 6 8.81 37.50 5.69
CA SER A 6 10.13 37.59 5.07
C SER A 6 10.18 36.59 3.91
N ALA A 7 10.61 37.02 2.72
CA ALA A 7 10.85 36.12 1.61
C ALA A 7 11.76 34.95 2.04
N PRO A 8 11.51 33.72 1.56
CA PRO A 8 12.34 32.57 1.91
C PRO A 8 13.81 32.83 1.52
N PRO A 9 14.79 32.30 2.28
CA PRO A 9 16.20 32.47 1.96
C PRO A 9 16.48 31.90 0.56
N ALA A 10 17.37 32.53 -0.23
CA ALA A 10 17.68 32.06 -1.58
C ALA A 10 18.29 30.65 -1.60
N SER A 11 19.05 30.29 -0.56
CA SER A 11 19.64 28.97 -0.38
C SER A 11 19.76 28.60 1.11
N ILE A 12 19.78 27.29 1.37
CA ILE A 12 20.17 26.70 2.66
C ILE A 12 21.25 25.68 2.36
N GLY A 13 22.45 25.87 2.90
CA GLY A 13 23.63 25.08 2.50
C GLY A 13 23.84 25.11 0.98
N LYS A 14 23.97 23.94 0.37
CA LYS A 14 24.12 23.76 -1.09
C LYS A 14 22.80 23.74 -1.86
N TYR A 15 21.66 23.88 -1.18
CA TYR A 15 20.35 23.71 -1.78
C TYR A 15 19.71 25.06 -2.09
N ARG A 16 19.25 25.23 -3.33
CA ARG A 16 18.49 26.42 -3.74
C ARG A 16 17.05 26.27 -3.26
N ILE A 17 16.51 27.26 -2.58
CA ILE A 17 15.13 27.22 -2.09
C ILE A 17 14.17 27.71 -3.17
N GLU A 18 13.07 26.99 -3.35
CA GLU A 18 11.99 27.37 -4.27
C GLU A 18 10.84 28.06 -3.52
N ARG A 19 10.38 27.50 -2.40
CA ARG A 19 9.29 28.04 -1.59
C ARG A 19 9.22 27.40 -0.20
N GLU A 20 8.48 28.03 0.72
CA GLU A 20 8.07 27.40 1.98
C GLU A 20 7.02 26.31 1.71
N LEU A 21 7.16 25.16 2.37
CA LEU A 21 6.19 24.06 2.39
C LEU A 21 5.28 24.15 3.62
N GLY A 22 5.83 24.55 4.76
CA GLY A 22 5.08 24.70 6.00
C GLY A 22 5.96 25.14 7.17
N ARG A 23 5.31 25.45 8.29
CA ARG A 23 5.97 25.95 9.51
C ARG A 23 5.35 25.27 10.72
N GLY A 24 6.21 24.72 11.57
CA GLY A 24 5.82 24.06 12.81
C GLY A 24 6.52 24.64 14.04
N ALA A 25 6.32 24.01 15.19
CA ALA A 25 6.91 24.43 16.46
C ALA A 25 8.45 24.38 16.45
N SER A 26 9.04 23.36 15.81
CA SER A 26 10.48 23.13 15.82
C SER A 26 11.23 23.84 14.68
N GLY A 27 10.53 24.26 13.63
CA GLY A 27 11.20 24.83 12.45
C GLY A 27 10.28 25.15 11.28
N ILE A 28 10.92 25.47 10.16
CA ILE A 28 10.30 25.77 8.87
C ILE A 28 10.75 24.71 7.87
N VAL A 29 9.83 24.22 7.04
CA VAL A 29 10.12 23.27 5.98
C VAL A 29 10.05 24.00 4.65
N PHE A 30 11.11 23.87 3.85
CA PHE A 30 11.24 24.47 2.53
C PHE A 30 11.30 23.40 1.44
N LEU A 31 10.77 23.72 0.26
CA LEU A 31 11.07 23.00 -0.96
C LEU A 31 12.37 23.57 -1.52
N GLY A 32 13.34 22.69 -1.77
CA GLY A 32 14.60 23.07 -2.41
C GLY A 32 14.99 22.14 -3.54
N LEU A 33 16.03 22.55 -4.27
CA LEU A 33 16.66 21.81 -5.34
C LEU A 33 18.11 21.46 -4.97
N ASP A 34 18.44 20.17 -4.98
CA ASP A 34 19.81 19.67 -4.95
C ASP A 34 20.42 19.88 -6.34
N GLY A 35 21.13 20.99 -6.54
CA GLY A 35 21.69 21.37 -7.84
C GLY A 35 22.73 20.40 -8.38
N PHE A 36 23.39 19.62 -7.52
CA PHE A 36 24.37 18.62 -7.93
C PHE A 36 23.71 17.34 -8.46
N ARG A 37 22.60 16.92 -7.84
CA ARG A 37 21.88 15.69 -8.21
C ARG A 37 20.63 15.92 -9.08
N GLY A 38 20.23 17.17 -9.29
CA GLY A 38 19.07 17.53 -10.11
C GLY A 38 17.73 17.08 -9.53
N ARG A 39 17.59 16.97 -8.19
CA ARG A 39 16.36 16.46 -7.54
C ARG A 39 15.77 17.46 -6.54
N LYS A 40 14.44 17.45 -6.42
CA LYS A 40 13.72 18.19 -5.37
C LYS A 40 13.91 17.53 -4.00
N VAL A 41 14.03 18.36 -2.97
CA VAL A 41 14.21 17.94 -1.56
C VAL A 41 13.36 18.80 -0.63
N ALA A 42 12.97 18.24 0.51
CA ALA A 42 12.36 18.99 1.60
C ALA A 42 13.44 19.33 2.63
N ILE A 43 13.54 20.59 3.05
CA ILE A 43 14.59 21.07 3.96
C ILE A 43 13.93 21.63 5.21
N LYS A 44 14.07 20.91 6.33
CA LYS A 44 13.54 21.32 7.63
C LYS A 44 14.64 22.07 8.38
N GLN A 45 14.49 23.38 8.52
CA GLN A 45 15.43 24.24 9.22
C GLN A 45 14.87 24.65 10.59
N THR A 46 15.69 24.53 11.62
CA THR A 46 15.32 24.91 13.00
C THR A 46 15.09 26.41 13.10
N HIS A 47 14.09 26.84 13.88
CA HIS A 47 13.86 28.26 14.07
C HIS A 47 15.05 28.94 14.75
N ALA A 48 15.54 30.04 14.17
CA ALA A 48 16.66 30.80 14.73
C ALA A 48 16.41 31.30 16.17
N HIS A 49 15.15 31.55 16.55
CA HIS A 49 14.82 32.02 17.90
C HIS A 49 15.04 30.95 18.98
N LEU A 50 14.93 29.66 18.63
CA LEU A 50 15.18 28.53 19.54
C LEU A 50 16.67 28.36 19.86
N LEU A 51 17.55 29.03 19.10
CA LEU A 51 19.00 28.94 19.22
C LEU A 51 19.63 30.13 19.95
N LYS A 52 18.82 31.07 20.45
CA LYS A 52 19.30 32.30 21.12
C LYS A 52 19.99 32.02 22.46
N VAL A 53 19.53 31.01 23.19
CA VAL A 53 20.08 30.62 24.49
C VAL A 53 21.05 29.45 24.27
N PRO A 54 22.35 29.57 24.63
CA PRO A 54 23.36 28.54 24.31
C PRO A 54 23.00 27.12 24.78
N GLU A 55 22.48 26.97 26.00
CA GLU A 55 22.05 25.67 26.54
C GLU A 55 20.88 25.07 25.77
N GLN A 56 19.89 25.89 25.38
CA GLN A 56 18.76 25.44 24.56
C GLN A 56 19.22 25.09 23.14
N ALA A 57 20.12 25.89 22.57
CA ALA A 57 20.68 25.66 21.24
C ALA A 57 21.43 24.33 21.17
N GLU A 58 22.24 24.01 22.19
CA GLU A 58 22.95 22.72 22.27
C GLU A 58 21.96 21.56 22.41
N ARG A 59 20.90 21.72 23.21
CA ARG A 59 19.82 20.73 23.31
C ARG A 59 19.15 20.49 21.96
N TYR A 60 18.78 21.54 21.22
CA TYR A 60 18.17 21.40 19.89
C TYR A 60 19.11 20.77 18.87
N ARG A 61 20.40 21.12 18.87
CA ARG A 61 21.41 20.46 18.01
C ARG A 61 21.53 18.98 18.33
N LYS A 62 21.59 18.62 19.61
CA LYS A 62 21.63 17.21 20.05
C LYS A 62 20.38 16.44 19.64
N LEU A 63 19.20 17.05 19.73
CA LEU A 63 17.96 16.46 19.24
C LEU A 63 18.00 16.21 17.73
N LEU A 64 18.46 17.20 16.95
CA LEU A 64 18.59 17.09 15.50
C LEU A 64 19.61 16.01 15.09
N ARG A 65 20.76 15.95 15.77
CA ARG A 65 21.79 14.93 15.58
C ARG A 65 21.22 13.53 15.79
N ASN A 66 20.46 13.36 16.87
CA ASN A 66 19.84 12.08 17.19
C ASN A 66 18.73 11.72 16.18
N GLU A 67 17.88 12.68 15.78
CA GLU A 67 16.88 12.50 14.72
C GLU A 67 17.55 12.07 13.40
N ALA A 68 18.66 12.73 13.03
CA ALA A 68 19.42 12.39 11.84
C ALA A 68 20.03 10.99 11.92
N ALA A 69 20.66 10.64 13.05
CA ALA A 69 21.29 9.34 13.25
C ALA A 69 20.28 8.17 13.23
N LEU A 70 19.09 8.39 13.80
CA LEU A 70 18.03 7.38 13.88
C LEU A 70 17.29 7.26 12.55
N SER A 71 16.87 8.38 11.97
CA SER A 71 16.14 8.40 10.69
C SER A 71 17.02 7.98 9.51
N GLY A 72 18.33 8.21 9.59
CA GLY A 72 19.30 7.78 8.57
C GLY A 72 19.42 6.26 8.41
N ARG A 73 18.99 5.49 9.43
CA ARG A 73 18.96 4.01 9.37
C ARG A 73 17.70 3.48 8.70
N LEU A 74 16.62 4.25 8.72
CA LEU A 74 15.33 3.82 8.21
C LEU A 74 15.33 3.81 6.68
N ARG A 75 14.99 2.66 6.10
CA ARG A 75 14.80 2.47 4.66
C ARG A 75 13.51 1.69 4.42
N HIS A 76 12.42 2.42 4.29
CA HIS A 76 11.09 1.86 4.05
C HIS A 76 10.34 2.72 3.02
N PRO A 77 9.58 2.13 2.07
CA PRO A 77 8.85 2.90 1.06
C PRO A 77 7.90 3.94 1.65
N ASN A 78 7.24 3.59 2.75
CA ASN A 78 6.29 4.47 3.45
C ASN A 78 6.91 5.33 4.56
N ILE A 79 8.24 5.49 4.62
CA ILE A 79 8.91 6.42 5.54
C ILE A 79 9.72 7.41 4.72
N VAL A 80 9.58 8.71 5.03
CA VAL A 80 10.37 9.77 4.41
C VAL A 80 11.84 9.55 4.71
N ARG A 81 12.63 9.37 3.66
CA ARG A 81 14.07 9.15 3.77
C ARG A 81 14.82 10.44 4.12
N LEU A 82 15.70 10.36 5.11
CA LEU A 82 16.75 11.35 5.35
C LEU A 82 17.84 11.25 4.27
N LEU A 83 18.17 12.38 3.66
CA LEU A 83 19.13 12.50 2.57
C LEU A 83 20.45 13.14 3.00
N ASP A 84 20.37 14.15 3.86
CA ASP A 84 21.50 14.92 4.36
C ASP A 84 21.11 15.62 5.67
N ALA A 85 22.09 16.06 6.45
CA ALA A 85 21.88 16.81 7.68
C ALA A 85 23.09 17.72 7.94
N ASP A 86 22.82 18.92 8.44
CA ASP A 86 23.86 19.84 8.87
C ASP A 86 23.46 20.45 10.23
N GLU A 87 24.06 19.90 11.28
CA GLU A 87 23.82 20.27 12.66
C GLU A 87 24.68 21.45 13.14
N GLU A 88 25.77 21.73 12.42
CA GLU A 88 26.71 22.81 12.73
C GLU A 88 26.31 24.13 12.05
N ALA A 89 25.50 24.06 11.00
CA ALA A 89 24.88 25.22 10.39
C ALA A 89 24.12 26.10 11.41
N LEU A 90 24.08 27.41 11.15
CA LEU A 90 23.27 28.37 11.91
C LEU A 90 22.24 29.03 10.98
N PRO A 91 20.96 28.62 11.00
CA PRO A 91 20.36 27.54 11.82
C PRO A 91 20.61 26.11 11.28
N PRO A 92 20.63 25.09 12.16
CA PRO A 92 20.71 23.68 11.79
C PRO A 92 19.55 23.22 10.90
N TYR A 93 19.82 22.30 9.97
CA TYR A 93 18.79 21.78 9.06
C TYR A 93 18.95 20.29 8.72
N LEU A 94 17.82 19.67 8.38
CA LEU A 94 17.71 18.32 7.81
C LEU A 94 17.24 18.41 6.38
N VAL A 95 17.75 17.51 5.54
CA VAL A 95 17.35 17.36 4.14
C VAL A 95 16.68 16.01 3.97
N LEU A 96 15.41 16.05 3.62
CA LEU A 96 14.52 14.90 3.48
C LEU A 96 14.16 14.73 2.00
N GLU A 97 13.75 13.52 1.62
CA GLU A 97 13.10 13.34 0.32
C GLU A 97 11.84 14.22 0.24
N TYR A 98 11.62 14.82 -0.93
CA TYR A 98 10.41 15.59 -1.15
C TYR A 98 9.27 14.65 -1.56
N VAL A 99 8.18 14.69 -0.81
CA VAL A 99 6.93 13.99 -1.15
C VAL A 99 6.03 14.95 -1.92
N ASP A 100 5.81 14.68 -3.21
CA ASP A 100 4.85 15.44 -4.02
C ASP A 100 3.43 14.96 -3.71
N GLY A 101 2.78 15.61 -2.75
CA GLY A 101 1.52 15.18 -2.18
C GLY A 101 0.91 16.21 -1.24
N GLN A 102 -0.06 15.77 -0.43
CA GLN A 102 -0.69 16.56 0.62
C GLN A 102 -0.65 15.80 1.94
N PRO A 103 -0.49 16.48 3.09
CA PRO A 103 -0.66 15.84 4.39
C PRO A 103 -2.10 15.35 4.56
N LEU A 104 -2.29 14.30 5.35
CA LEU A 104 -3.63 13.75 5.62
C LEU A 104 -4.54 14.74 6.36
N SER A 105 -3.98 15.80 6.96
CA SER A 105 -4.77 16.90 7.53
C SER A 105 -5.68 17.59 6.52
N ALA A 106 -5.36 17.52 5.22
CA ALA A 106 -6.22 18.03 4.15
C ALA A 106 -7.51 17.21 3.95
N TYR A 107 -7.59 16.01 4.54
CA TYR A 107 -8.71 15.07 4.41
C TYR A 107 -9.37 14.72 5.74
N ALA A 108 -9.07 15.50 6.80
CA ALA A 108 -9.54 15.27 8.16
C ALA A 108 -10.84 16.04 8.50
N THR A 109 -11.51 16.62 7.49
CA THR A 109 -12.78 17.35 7.67
C THR A 109 -13.93 16.60 6.99
N PRO A 110 -15.19 16.73 7.49
CA PRO A 110 -16.33 15.98 6.94
C PRO A 110 -16.58 16.18 5.44
N ASP A 111 -16.20 17.33 4.89
CA ASP A 111 -16.33 17.71 3.48
C ASP A 111 -15.18 17.21 2.58
N ALA A 112 -14.08 16.74 3.17
CA ALA A 112 -12.87 16.33 2.45
C ALA A 112 -12.45 14.87 2.73
N LEU A 113 -13.34 14.06 3.31
CA LEU A 113 -13.01 12.69 3.70
C LEU A 113 -12.61 11.81 2.53
N LEU A 114 -11.62 10.95 2.77
CA LEU A 114 -11.24 9.91 1.84
C LEU A 114 -12.27 8.76 1.81
N PRO A 115 -12.33 7.98 0.71
CA PRO A 115 -13.03 6.71 0.67
C PRO A 115 -12.56 5.77 1.80
N VAL A 116 -13.50 5.08 2.45
CA VAL A 116 -13.20 4.14 3.55
C VAL A 116 -12.14 3.09 3.17
N PRO A 117 -12.22 2.43 2.00
CA PRO A 117 -11.17 1.50 1.56
C PRO A 117 -9.76 2.12 1.57
N GLN A 118 -9.66 3.37 1.09
CA GLN A 118 -8.39 4.08 1.01
C GLN A 118 -7.84 4.43 2.39
N VAL A 119 -8.70 4.85 3.33
CA VAL A 119 -8.27 5.13 4.71
C VAL A 119 -7.73 3.87 5.39
N LEU A 120 -8.37 2.72 5.18
CA LEU A 120 -7.92 1.44 5.74
C LEU A 120 -6.62 0.96 5.09
N ASP A 121 -6.44 1.15 3.78
CA ASP A 121 -5.16 0.87 3.08
C ASP A 121 -4.02 1.75 3.61
N ILE A 122 -4.27 3.05 3.80
CA ILE A 122 -3.32 3.99 4.41
C ILE A 122 -2.94 3.52 5.82
N ALA A 123 -3.93 3.15 6.65
CA ALA A 123 -3.71 2.67 8.01
C ALA A 123 -2.85 1.40 8.04
N PHE A 124 -3.13 0.46 7.14
CA PHE A 124 -2.36 -0.78 6.98
C PHE A 124 -0.89 -0.48 6.62
N LYS A 125 -0.65 0.40 5.64
CA LYS A 125 0.71 0.82 5.26
C LYS A 125 1.44 1.53 6.39
N CYS A 126 0.74 2.36 7.18
CA CYS A 126 1.30 2.97 8.39
C CYS A 126 1.69 1.92 9.43
N CYS A 127 0.88 0.87 9.65
CA CYS A 127 1.22 -0.21 10.58
C CYS A 127 2.53 -0.89 10.17
N ASN A 128 2.70 -1.24 8.88
CA ASN A 128 3.93 -1.86 8.37
C ASN A 128 5.16 -0.96 8.56
N ALA A 129 5.01 0.35 8.28
CA ALA A 129 6.08 1.32 8.47
C ALA A 129 6.47 1.49 9.95
N LEU A 130 5.49 1.54 10.85
CA LEU A 130 5.72 1.70 12.29
C LEU A 130 6.24 0.41 12.93
N GLU A 131 5.84 -0.75 12.42
CA GLU A 131 6.47 -2.02 12.80
C GLU A 131 7.94 -2.04 12.42
N TYR A 132 8.27 -1.66 11.19
CA TYR A 132 9.66 -1.55 10.75
C TYR A 132 10.46 -0.60 11.65
N ALA A 133 9.94 0.60 11.93
CA ALA A 133 10.59 1.54 12.85
C ALA A 133 10.75 0.95 14.27
N CYS A 134 9.72 0.27 14.79
CA CYS A 134 9.77 -0.37 16.10
C CYS A 134 10.86 -1.45 16.18
N ARG A 135 11.05 -2.24 15.11
CA ARG A 135 12.13 -3.25 15.04
C ARG A 135 13.53 -2.62 15.01
N GLU A 136 13.64 -1.41 14.48
CA GLU A 136 14.85 -0.58 14.53
C GLU A 136 14.99 0.17 15.87
N GLY A 137 14.13 -0.12 16.86
CA GLY A 137 14.17 0.47 18.20
C GLY A 137 13.57 1.87 18.30
N LEU A 138 12.72 2.25 17.34
CA LEU A 138 12.14 3.59 17.24
C LEU A 138 10.63 3.60 17.50
N VAL A 139 10.22 4.57 18.33
CA VAL A 139 8.82 4.95 18.55
C VAL A 139 8.69 6.38 18.01
N HIS A 140 7.67 6.63 17.19
CA HIS A 140 7.47 7.90 16.48
C HIS A 140 7.04 9.04 17.41
N ARG A 141 6.10 8.78 18.34
CA ARG A 141 5.59 9.67 19.41
C ARG A 141 4.79 10.91 18.98
N ASP A 142 4.64 11.18 17.69
CA ASP A 142 3.91 12.34 17.17
C ASP A 142 3.17 11.98 15.88
N ILE A 143 2.43 10.88 15.92
CA ILE A 143 1.57 10.49 14.81
C ILE A 143 0.35 11.39 14.81
N LYS A 144 0.18 12.13 13.71
CA LYS A 144 -0.94 13.02 13.44
C LYS A 144 -1.10 13.21 11.93
N PRO A 145 -2.24 13.69 11.42
CA PRO A 145 -2.49 13.79 9.98
C PRO A 145 -1.48 14.68 9.25
N ALA A 146 -0.92 15.69 9.93
CA ALA A 146 0.12 16.57 9.37
C ALA A 146 1.46 15.85 9.09
N ASN A 147 1.73 14.73 9.78
CA ASN A 147 2.98 13.96 9.65
C ASN A 147 2.81 12.72 8.77
N LEU A 148 1.65 12.56 8.11
CA LEU A 148 1.36 11.48 7.17
C LEU A 148 1.06 12.10 5.81
N MET A 149 1.95 11.89 4.84
CA MET A 149 1.88 12.52 3.52
C MET A 149 1.29 11.56 2.49
N LEU A 150 0.13 11.91 1.93
CA LEU A 150 -0.46 11.20 0.79
C LEU A 150 0.15 11.75 -0.51
N ALA A 151 0.99 10.95 -1.15
CA ALA A 151 1.62 11.26 -2.42
C ALA A 151 0.61 11.22 -3.58
N LYS A 152 0.91 11.90 -4.69
CA LYS A 152 0.04 11.96 -5.88
C LYS A 152 -0.20 10.60 -6.55
N ASP A 153 0.72 9.65 -6.37
CA ASP A 153 0.57 8.26 -6.83
C ASP A 153 -0.36 7.43 -5.93
N GLY A 154 -0.86 8.03 -4.83
CA GLY A 154 -1.77 7.40 -3.89
C GLY A 154 -1.07 6.68 -2.73
N ASP A 155 0.26 6.72 -2.64
CA ASP A 155 1.00 6.08 -1.55
C ASP A 155 1.15 6.99 -0.32
N ILE A 156 1.35 6.38 0.86
CA ILE A 156 1.52 7.12 2.12
C ILE A 156 2.99 7.16 2.54
N LYS A 157 3.45 8.31 3.05
CA LYS A 157 4.77 8.45 3.66
C LYS A 157 4.69 9.10 5.05
N LEU A 158 5.24 8.42 6.05
CA LEU A 158 5.43 8.93 7.41
C LEU A 158 6.63 9.89 7.42
N THR A 159 6.46 11.07 8.01
CA THR A 159 7.53 12.06 8.19
C THR A 159 7.68 12.43 9.66
N ASP A 160 8.73 13.17 10.00
CA ASP A 160 8.91 13.79 11.32
C ASP A 160 9.01 12.80 12.50
N PHE A 161 9.88 11.79 12.37
CA PHE A 161 10.32 10.94 13.49
C PHE A 161 11.07 11.73 14.60
N GLY A 162 11.28 13.04 14.44
CA GLY A 162 11.98 13.91 15.39
C GLY A 162 11.32 14.14 16.75
N ALA A 163 10.05 13.81 16.92
CA ALA A 163 9.40 13.85 18.24
C ALA A 163 9.82 12.68 19.15
N ALA A 164 10.51 11.67 18.61
CA ALA A 164 11.01 10.50 19.33
C ALA A 164 11.87 10.83 20.57
N LEU A 165 12.34 12.08 20.73
CA LEU A 165 13.28 12.47 21.79
C LEU A 165 12.84 13.65 22.68
N SER A 166 11.69 14.28 22.41
CA SER A 166 11.37 15.58 23.05
C SER A 166 11.10 15.53 24.57
N LEU A 167 10.77 14.37 25.12
CA LEU A 167 10.29 14.25 26.52
C LEU A 167 11.31 13.73 27.54
N ARG A 168 12.54 13.36 27.15
CA ARG A 168 13.54 12.84 28.11
C ARG A 168 14.32 13.90 28.87
N SER A 169 13.95 15.18 28.75
CA SER A 169 14.61 16.26 29.47
C SER A 169 13.64 16.92 30.44
N ASP A 170 14.00 16.82 31.70
CA ASP A 170 13.43 17.52 32.85
C ASP A 170 12.94 18.93 32.53
N ALA A 171 11.63 19.13 32.64
CA ALA A 171 10.95 20.31 33.19
C ALA A 171 9.50 20.32 32.69
N THR A 172 8.57 20.02 33.62
CA THR A 172 7.21 20.57 33.69
C THR A 172 6.92 21.69 32.69
N GLN A 173 6.29 21.39 31.54
CA GLN A 173 5.58 22.41 30.76
C GLN A 173 4.35 21.82 30.05
N LEU A 174 3.33 21.50 30.86
CA LEU A 174 1.92 21.72 30.49
C LEU A 174 1.65 23.20 30.09
N SER A 175 2.59 24.12 30.34
CA SER A 175 2.54 25.53 29.95
C SER A 175 3.09 25.84 28.55
N GLY A 176 3.50 24.83 27.77
CA GLY A 176 4.21 24.99 26.49
C GLY A 176 3.70 24.10 25.36
N LEU A 177 2.43 23.66 25.40
CA LEU A 177 1.79 22.96 24.29
C LEU A 177 1.72 23.88 23.06
N VAL A 178 2.76 23.88 22.23
CA VAL A 178 2.66 24.44 20.88
C VAL A 178 2.02 23.37 20.00
N GLY A 179 0.69 23.30 20.03
CA GLY A 179 -0.13 22.37 19.24
C GLY A 179 -1.30 21.78 20.02
N SER A 180 -2.26 21.18 19.32
CA SER A 180 -3.42 20.53 19.94
C SER A 180 -3.06 19.11 20.42
N PRO A 181 -3.40 18.70 21.65
CA PRO A 181 -3.05 17.39 22.22
C PRO A 181 -3.84 16.21 21.64
N SER A 182 -4.69 16.44 20.64
CA SER A 182 -5.75 15.50 20.25
C SER A 182 -5.29 14.10 19.83
N TYR A 183 -4.03 13.93 19.46
CA TYR A 183 -3.48 12.65 19.02
C TYR A 183 -2.59 11.98 20.07
N MET A 184 -2.43 12.60 21.25
CA MET A 184 -1.66 12.01 22.34
C MET A 184 -2.35 10.75 22.87
N SER A 185 -1.54 9.76 23.19
CA SER A 185 -1.99 8.57 23.92
C SER A 185 -2.16 8.85 25.42
N PRO A 186 -2.99 8.08 26.15
CA PRO A 186 -3.17 8.24 27.59
C PRO A 186 -1.87 8.18 28.38
N GLU A 187 -0.91 7.35 27.96
CA GLU A 187 0.42 7.26 28.55
C GLU A 187 1.28 8.51 28.29
N GLN A 188 1.11 9.20 27.15
CA GLN A 188 1.75 10.50 26.93
C GLN A 188 1.16 11.57 27.86
N VAL A 189 -0.15 11.59 28.05
CA VAL A 189 -0.82 12.54 28.95
C VAL A 189 -0.40 12.33 30.41
N ARG A 190 -0.13 11.08 30.80
CA ARG A 190 0.31 10.70 32.16
C ARG A 190 1.83 10.69 32.34
N GLU A 191 2.59 11.06 31.31
CA GLU A 191 4.05 11.05 31.31
C GLU A 191 4.65 9.67 31.68
N HIS A 192 3.97 8.59 31.29
CA HIS A 192 4.47 7.22 31.42
C HIS A 192 5.47 6.89 30.30
N ASP A 193 6.17 5.77 30.45
CA ASP A 193 7.06 5.26 29.40
C ASP A 193 6.29 4.96 28.10
N LEU A 194 6.78 5.54 27.01
CA LEU A 194 6.16 5.44 25.70
C LEU A 194 6.70 4.23 24.93
N THR A 195 5.78 3.45 24.37
CA THR A 195 6.08 2.23 23.60
C THR A 195 5.39 2.27 22.24
N HIS A 196 5.50 1.21 21.44
CA HIS A 196 4.76 1.08 20.18
C HIS A 196 3.25 1.17 20.37
N HIS A 197 2.73 0.83 21.55
CA HIS A 197 1.32 1.00 21.85
C HIS A 197 0.88 2.47 21.83
N SER A 198 1.77 3.41 22.16
CA SER A 198 1.48 4.84 22.13
C SER A 198 1.22 5.32 20.71
N ASP A 199 2.10 4.92 19.79
CA ASP A 199 1.94 5.16 18.37
C ASP A 199 0.69 4.47 17.80
N MET A 200 0.37 3.25 18.25
CA MET A 200 -0.83 2.53 17.85
C MET A 200 -2.11 3.29 18.21
N PHE A 201 -2.17 3.86 19.42
CA PHE A 201 -3.29 4.70 19.84
C PHE A 201 -3.38 5.96 18.97
N SER A 202 -2.26 6.67 18.77
CA SER A 202 -2.24 7.88 17.94
C SER A 202 -2.65 7.60 16.49
N LEU A 203 -2.20 6.49 15.90
CA LEU A 203 -2.66 6.08 14.57
C LEU A 203 -4.16 5.79 14.55
N ALA A 204 -4.69 5.11 15.57
CA ALA A 204 -6.12 4.85 15.66
C ALA A 204 -6.95 6.14 15.77
N VAL A 205 -6.45 7.17 16.46
CA VAL A 205 -7.07 8.50 16.48
C VAL A 205 -7.10 9.11 15.08
N VAL A 206 -6.00 9.05 14.34
CA VAL A 206 -5.93 9.55 12.96
C VAL A 206 -6.91 8.81 12.05
N VAL A 207 -6.93 7.48 12.11
CA VAL A 207 -7.84 6.67 11.28
C VAL A 207 -9.30 6.98 11.61
N TYR A 208 -9.63 7.11 12.89
CA TYR A 208 -10.96 7.52 13.32
C TYR A 208 -11.38 8.86 12.69
N GLU A 209 -10.49 9.86 12.74
CA GLU A 209 -10.77 11.19 12.20
C GLU A 209 -10.90 11.18 10.68
N LEU A 210 -10.03 10.45 9.96
CA LEU A 210 -10.13 10.33 8.49
C LEU A 210 -11.39 9.58 8.04
N LEU A 211 -11.94 8.71 8.88
CA LEU A 211 -13.19 8.02 8.58
C LEU A 211 -14.42 8.87 8.86
N THR A 212 -14.38 9.75 9.86
CA THR A 212 -15.59 10.42 10.41
C THR A 212 -15.57 11.95 10.25
N GLY A 213 -14.42 12.55 9.96
CA GLY A 213 -14.18 13.99 9.98
C GLY A 213 -14.22 14.61 11.37
N ARG A 214 -14.16 13.78 12.42
CA ARG A 214 -14.21 14.21 13.81
C ARG A 214 -13.19 13.44 14.64
N ARG A 215 -12.58 14.10 15.60
CA ARG A 215 -11.65 13.46 16.53
C ARG A 215 -12.43 12.63 17.56
N PRO A 216 -11.94 11.45 17.98
CA PRO A 216 -12.60 10.61 18.97
C PRO A 216 -12.65 11.26 20.37
N PHE A 217 -11.68 12.12 20.66
CA PHE A 217 -11.58 12.88 21.90
C PHE A 217 -11.39 14.35 21.55
N ASP A 218 -12.48 15.11 21.54
CA ASP A 218 -12.45 16.54 21.28
C ASP A 218 -13.14 17.29 22.43
N GLY A 219 -12.51 18.34 22.94
CA GLY A 219 -13.01 19.15 24.04
C GLY A 219 -12.77 20.63 23.78
N ASP A 220 -13.60 21.48 24.39
CA ASP A 220 -13.55 22.94 24.18
C ASP A 220 -12.24 23.59 24.67
N THR A 221 -11.44 22.86 25.44
CA THR A 221 -10.12 23.26 25.91
C THR A 221 -9.13 22.10 25.79
N ASP A 222 -7.83 22.40 25.78
CA ASP A 222 -6.79 21.38 25.80
C ASP A 222 -6.90 20.48 27.05
N PHE A 223 -7.20 21.06 28.21
CA PHE A 223 -7.41 20.29 29.44
C PHE A 223 -8.59 19.32 29.32
N ALA A 224 -9.73 19.77 28.76
CA ALA A 224 -10.87 18.90 28.51
C ALA A 224 -10.49 17.78 27.53
N THR A 225 -9.75 18.09 26.46
CA THR A 225 -9.27 17.09 25.50
C THR A 225 -8.38 16.03 26.17
N LEU A 226 -7.42 16.45 26.99
CA LEU A 226 -6.53 15.55 27.74
C LEU A 226 -7.31 14.66 28.73
N TYR A 227 -8.32 15.23 29.40
CA TYR A 227 -9.22 14.47 30.27
C TYR A 227 -9.97 13.37 29.50
N LYS A 228 -10.53 13.71 28.33
CA LYS A 228 -11.24 12.74 27.47
C LYS A 228 -10.31 11.65 26.95
N ILE A 229 -9.11 12.02 26.49
CA ILE A 229 -8.07 11.06 26.08
C ILE A 229 -7.79 10.08 27.22
N SER A 230 -7.71 10.55 28.46
CA SER A 230 -7.37 9.71 29.61
C SER A 230 -8.51 8.84 30.12
N ASN A 231 -9.76 9.32 30.06
CA ASN A 231 -10.86 8.78 30.87
C ASN A 231 -12.13 8.40 30.09
N GLU A 232 -12.42 9.00 28.94
CA GLU A 232 -13.68 8.78 28.23
C GLU A 232 -13.54 7.74 27.11
N ALA A 233 -14.56 6.88 26.93
CA ALA A 233 -14.64 6.00 25.78
C ALA A 233 -15.02 6.80 24.52
N PRO A 234 -14.39 6.53 23.35
CA PRO A 234 -14.74 7.22 22.13
C PRO A 234 -16.11 6.74 21.62
N THR A 235 -16.83 7.61 20.91
CA THR A 235 -18.07 7.24 20.22
C THR A 235 -17.74 6.24 19.10
N PRO A 236 -18.46 5.13 18.91
CA PRO A 236 -18.23 4.23 17.79
C PRO A 236 -18.31 4.96 16.43
N PRO A 237 -17.30 4.81 15.54
CA PRO A 237 -17.28 5.46 14.22
C PRO A 237 -18.55 5.26 13.39
N SER A 238 -19.15 4.06 13.42
CA SER A 238 -20.38 3.75 12.68
C SER A 238 -21.58 4.62 13.04
N LEU A 239 -21.62 5.15 14.27
CA LEU A 239 -22.66 6.11 14.68
C LEU A 239 -22.49 7.49 14.05
N LEU A 240 -21.26 7.85 13.66
CA LEU A 240 -20.95 9.12 12.99
C LEU A 240 -21.00 8.98 11.46
N ARG A 241 -20.71 7.79 10.93
CA ARG A 241 -20.76 7.47 9.51
C ARG A 241 -21.39 6.10 9.29
N ALA A 242 -22.69 6.09 8.99
CA ALA A 242 -23.50 4.89 8.83
C ALA A 242 -23.01 3.91 7.73
N SER A 243 -22.14 4.35 6.83
CA SER A 243 -21.51 3.47 5.81
C SER A 243 -20.40 2.59 6.36
N LEU A 244 -19.97 2.78 7.62
CA LEU A 244 -18.92 1.98 8.26
C LEU A 244 -19.51 0.69 8.85
N PRO A 245 -18.94 -0.49 8.52
CA PRO A 245 -19.32 -1.75 9.17
C PRO A 245 -18.97 -1.76 10.65
N ALA A 246 -19.71 -2.53 11.46
CA ALA A 246 -19.45 -2.70 12.89
C ALA A 246 -18.03 -3.22 13.18
N HIS A 247 -17.44 -4.02 12.28
CA HIS A 247 -16.06 -4.50 12.44
C HIS A 247 -15.02 -3.35 12.45
N VAL A 248 -15.31 -2.21 11.81
CA VAL A 248 -14.44 -1.03 11.90
C VAL A 248 -14.45 -0.45 13.33
N ASP A 249 -15.60 -0.48 13.99
CA ASP A 249 -15.72 -0.04 15.38
C ASP A 249 -14.88 -0.96 16.28
N ASP A 250 -15.03 -2.29 16.18
CA ASP A 250 -14.28 -3.24 17.01
C ASP A 250 -12.76 -3.02 16.94
N VAL A 251 -12.26 -2.80 15.72
CA VAL A 251 -10.83 -2.57 15.48
C VAL A 251 -10.37 -1.25 16.08
N LEU A 252 -11.08 -0.15 15.83
CA LEU A 252 -10.68 1.17 16.31
C LEU A 252 -10.87 1.32 17.82
N LEU A 253 -11.97 0.83 18.37
CA LEU A 253 -12.23 0.88 19.81
C LEU A 253 -11.19 0.09 20.60
N ARG A 254 -10.74 -1.07 20.09
CA ARG A 254 -9.64 -1.82 20.70
C ARG A 254 -8.32 -1.07 20.65
N ALA A 255 -7.95 -0.49 19.50
CA ALA A 255 -6.72 0.29 19.39
C ALA A 255 -6.75 1.58 20.23
N LEU A 256 -7.93 2.13 20.50
CA LEU A 256 -8.18 3.30 21.36
C LEU A 256 -8.39 2.94 22.85
N ALA A 257 -8.13 1.69 23.25
CA ALA A 257 -8.23 1.28 24.65
C ALA A 257 -7.27 2.10 25.53
N LYS A 258 -7.72 2.45 26.74
CA LYS A 258 -6.97 3.35 27.62
C LYS A 258 -5.72 2.70 28.20
N GLN A 259 -5.81 1.40 28.53
CA GLN A 259 -4.65 0.61 28.95
C GLN A 259 -3.93 0.05 27.72
N PRO A 260 -2.59 0.20 27.62
CA PRO A 260 -1.82 -0.37 26.52
C PRO A 260 -2.02 -1.89 26.33
N SER A 261 -2.18 -2.64 27.44
CA SER A 261 -2.37 -4.09 27.42
C SER A 261 -3.68 -4.54 26.75
N ASP A 262 -4.67 -3.66 26.70
CA ASP A 262 -5.99 -3.97 26.13
C ASP A 262 -6.04 -3.71 24.61
N ARG A 263 -4.97 -3.11 24.05
CA ARG A 263 -4.81 -2.85 22.62
C ARG A 263 -4.39 -4.12 21.87
N PHE A 264 -4.01 -3.99 20.61
CA PHE A 264 -3.37 -5.09 19.88
C PHE A 264 -1.95 -5.29 20.40
N ALA A 265 -1.53 -6.54 20.57
CA ALA A 265 -0.21 -6.85 21.12
C ALA A 265 0.92 -6.40 20.19
N THR A 266 0.71 -6.58 18.87
CA THR A 266 1.68 -6.24 17.82
C THR A 266 1.07 -5.36 16.74
N TRP A 267 1.93 -4.69 15.96
CA TRP A 267 1.53 -3.99 14.75
C TRP A 267 0.90 -4.92 13.71
N ASP A 268 1.43 -6.14 13.56
CA ASP A 268 0.88 -7.17 12.67
C ASP A 268 -0.56 -7.57 13.05
N ASP A 269 -0.85 -7.73 14.35
CA ASP A 269 -2.22 -7.98 14.82
C ASP A 269 -3.17 -6.84 14.44
N PHE A 270 -2.72 -5.59 14.59
CA PHE A 270 -3.52 -4.43 14.21
C PHE A 270 -3.71 -4.33 12.69
N ALA A 271 -2.66 -4.57 11.91
CA ALA A 271 -2.68 -4.58 10.45
C ALA A 271 -3.63 -5.66 9.91
N ARG A 272 -3.59 -6.87 10.46
CA ARG A 272 -4.52 -7.96 10.12
C ARG A 272 -5.97 -7.60 10.44
N ALA A 273 -6.21 -6.94 11.58
CA ALA A 273 -7.54 -6.51 11.96
C ALA A 273 -8.09 -5.43 11.01
N LEU A 274 -7.25 -4.46 10.60
CA LEU A 274 -7.60 -3.45 9.59
C LEU A 274 -7.89 -4.09 8.22
N LEU A 275 -7.10 -5.09 7.81
CA LEU A 275 -7.32 -5.81 6.56
C LEU A 275 -8.65 -6.59 6.57
N ALA A 276 -8.97 -7.27 7.68
CA ALA A 276 -10.26 -7.93 7.84
C ALA A 276 -11.43 -6.92 7.82
N ALA A 277 -11.25 -5.74 8.43
CA ALA A 277 -12.23 -4.66 8.34
C ALA A 277 -12.41 -4.18 6.90
N HIS A 278 -11.32 -4.03 6.14
CA HIS A 278 -11.38 -3.65 4.74
C HIS A 278 -12.13 -4.69 3.90
N GLN A 279 -11.89 -5.99 4.13
CA GLN A 279 -12.58 -7.08 3.42
C GLN A 279 -14.07 -7.17 3.76
N SER A 280 -14.47 -6.70 4.95
CA SER A 280 -15.88 -6.66 5.38
C SER A 280 -16.70 -5.52 4.76
N LEU A 281 -16.05 -4.57 4.07
CA LEU A 281 -16.76 -3.45 3.45
C LEU A 281 -17.72 -3.95 2.36
N PRO A 282 -18.94 -3.37 2.26
CA PRO A 282 -19.83 -3.66 1.16
C PRO A 282 -19.11 -3.35 -0.17
N ARG A 283 -19.01 -4.35 -1.06
CA ARG A 283 -18.37 -4.19 -2.38
C ARG A 283 -18.99 -3.01 -3.14
N GLN A 284 -18.33 -1.86 -3.15
CA GLN A 284 -18.63 -0.80 -4.11
C GLN A 284 -18.13 -1.26 -5.49
N LYS A 285 -19.05 -1.38 -6.44
CA LYS A 285 -18.85 -1.97 -7.78
C LYS A 285 -17.77 -1.31 -8.68
N SER A 286 -17.02 -0.31 -8.22
CA SER A 286 -16.22 0.53 -9.14
C SER A 286 -14.75 0.77 -8.80
N GLN A 287 -14.19 0.33 -7.67
CA GLN A 287 -12.74 0.50 -7.40
C GLN A 287 -12.17 -0.67 -6.57
N ASP A 288 -11.75 -1.77 -7.20
CA ASP A 288 -10.90 -2.74 -6.50
C ASP A 288 -9.58 -2.03 -6.13
N THR A 289 -9.21 -2.07 -4.85
CA THR A 289 -7.94 -1.48 -4.36
C THR A 289 -6.74 -2.28 -4.88
N GLU A 290 -5.53 -1.71 -4.83
CA GLU A 290 -4.34 -2.46 -5.22
C GLU A 290 -4.10 -3.67 -4.31
N ALA A 291 -4.40 -3.56 -3.01
CA ALA A 291 -4.30 -4.71 -2.09
C ALA A 291 -5.23 -5.87 -2.50
N GLU A 292 -6.47 -5.58 -2.89
CA GLU A 292 -7.42 -6.59 -3.36
C GLU A 292 -6.98 -7.24 -4.68
N ARG A 293 -6.48 -6.42 -5.60
CA ARG A 293 -5.92 -6.89 -6.88
C ARG A 293 -4.71 -7.79 -6.65
N PHE A 294 -3.83 -7.43 -5.70
CA PHE A 294 -2.69 -8.23 -5.30
C PHE A 294 -3.13 -9.57 -4.71
N ALA A 295 -4.06 -9.55 -3.75
CA ALA A 295 -4.58 -10.77 -3.12
C ALA A 295 -5.21 -11.72 -4.15
N ARG A 296 -5.97 -11.17 -5.11
CA ARG A 296 -6.56 -11.95 -6.22
C ARG A 296 -5.49 -12.56 -7.11
N LEU A 297 -4.44 -11.82 -7.49
CA LEU A 297 -3.32 -12.39 -8.25
C LEU A 297 -2.62 -13.49 -7.45
N ARG A 298 -2.27 -13.23 -6.19
CA ARG A 298 -1.53 -14.17 -5.34
C ARG A 298 -2.29 -15.48 -5.13
N ALA A 299 -3.62 -15.43 -5.09
CA ALA A 299 -4.47 -16.61 -4.94
C ALA A 299 -4.50 -17.53 -6.17
N LEU A 300 -4.06 -17.07 -7.36
CA LEU A 300 -4.08 -17.91 -8.56
C LEU A 300 -2.86 -18.85 -8.59
N PRO A 301 -3.06 -20.15 -8.93
CA PRO A 301 -1.97 -21.12 -9.01
C PRO A 301 -0.82 -20.74 -9.95
N PHE A 302 -1.13 -19.98 -11.02
CA PHE A 302 -0.14 -19.46 -11.96
C PHE A 302 0.96 -18.63 -11.28
N PHE A 303 0.64 -17.99 -10.16
CA PHE A 303 1.52 -17.10 -9.41
C PHE A 303 2.09 -17.72 -8.13
N ALA A 304 1.97 -19.04 -7.94
CA ALA A 304 2.43 -19.70 -6.72
C ALA A 304 3.91 -19.42 -6.40
N ASP A 305 4.77 -19.41 -7.43
CA ASP A 305 6.22 -19.20 -7.31
C ASP A 305 6.66 -17.74 -7.48
N PHE A 306 5.72 -16.81 -7.65
CA PHE A 306 6.05 -15.39 -7.78
C PHE A 306 6.23 -14.79 -6.38
N HIS A 307 7.33 -14.09 -6.19
CA HIS A 307 7.58 -13.30 -4.99
C HIS A 307 6.73 -12.03 -5.04
N ASP A 308 6.41 -11.47 -3.87
CA ASP A 308 5.52 -10.31 -3.77
C ASP A 308 6.00 -9.12 -4.62
N VAL A 309 7.31 -8.87 -4.66
CA VAL A 309 7.92 -7.81 -5.48
C VAL A 309 7.61 -7.98 -6.97
N ALA A 310 7.67 -9.21 -7.48
CA ALA A 310 7.38 -9.53 -8.88
C ALA A 310 5.89 -9.34 -9.20
N LEU A 311 5.00 -9.71 -8.27
CA LEU A 311 3.56 -9.47 -8.42
C LEU A 311 3.21 -7.99 -8.42
N TRP A 312 3.83 -7.21 -7.54
CA TRP A 312 3.67 -5.76 -7.52
C TRP A 312 4.18 -5.09 -8.80
N GLU A 313 5.29 -5.55 -9.35
CA GLU A 313 5.77 -5.08 -10.65
C GLU A 313 4.81 -5.43 -11.79
N LEU A 314 4.32 -6.67 -11.84
CA LEU A 314 3.31 -7.10 -12.80
C LEU A 314 2.04 -6.25 -12.73
N MET A 315 1.57 -5.94 -11.52
CA MET A 315 0.40 -5.09 -11.31
C MET A 315 0.56 -3.70 -11.91
N ARG A 316 1.77 -3.12 -11.86
CA ARG A 316 2.11 -1.83 -12.47
C ARG A 316 2.19 -1.90 -14.00
N LEU A 317 2.66 -3.02 -14.54
CA LEU A 317 2.80 -3.23 -15.98
C LEU A 317 1.48 -3.59 -16.68
N GLY A 318 0.54 -4.19 -15.94
CA GLY A 318 -0.71 -4.71 -16.46
C GLY A 318 -1.90 -3.75 -16.36
N ASN A 319 -2.77 -3.77 -17.36
CA ASN A 319 -4.01 -3.02 -17.38
C ASN A 319 -5.18 -3.91 -16.94
N TRP A 320 -5.80 -3.56 -15.82
CA TRP A 320 -6.95 -4.27 -15.25
C TRP A 320 -8.24 -3.87 -15.96
N ARG A 321 -8.98 -4.86 -16.48
CA ARG A 321 -10.23 -4.63 -17.19
C ARG A 321 -11.32 -5.56 -16.69
N ARG A 322 -12.43 -4.97 -16.26
CA ARG A 322 -13.71 -5.66 -16.08
C ARG A 322 -14.44 -5.64 -17.41
N LEU A 323 -14.88 -6.79 -17.90
CA LEU A 323 -15.57 -6.93 -19.18
C LEU A 323 -16.89 -7.66 -18.96
N GLU A 324 -17.94 -7.17 -19.59
CA GLU A 324 -19.26 -7.78 -19.53
C GLU A 324 -19.31 -9.06 -20.38
N ARG A 325 -20.28 -9.92 -20.05
CA ARG A 325 -20.58 -11.12 -20.83
C ARG A 325 -20.79 -10.77 -22.31
N GLY A 326 -20.23 -11.58 -23.20
CA GLY A 326 -20.26 -11.40 -24.65
C GLY A 326 -19.13 -10.52 -25.21
N THR A 327 -18.33 -9.88 -24.35
CA THR A 327 -17.17 -9.11 -24.81
C THR A 327 -16.14 -10.04 -25.46
N VAL A 328 -15.64 -9.66 -26.64
CA VAL A 328 -14.57 -10.40 -27.34
C VAL A 328 -13.21 -9.92 -26.84
N LEU A 329 -12.46 -10.80 -26.18
CA LEU A 329 -11.13 -10.47 -25.64
C LEU A 329 -10.05 -10.50 -26.72
N MET A 330 -10.14 -11.47 -27.63
CA MET A 330 -9.25 -11.63 -28.79
C MET A 330 -9.94 -12.42 -29.89
N ARG A 331 -9.51 -12.22 -31.14
CA ARG A 331 -10.02 -12.94 -32.32
C ARG A 331 -8.90 -13.73 -32.96
N GLU A 332 -9.21 -14.95 -33.39
CA GLU A 332 -8.31 -15.79 -34.17
C GLU A 332 -7.77 -15.04 -35.41
N ASN A 333 -6.54 -15.33 -35.82
CA ASN A 333 -5.87 -14.77 -37.00
C ASN A 333 -5.70 -13.24 -37.00
N THR A 334 -5.87 -12.60 -35.85
CA THR A 334 -5.51 -11.18 -35.67
C THR A 334 -4.11 -11.05 -35.08
N PRO A 335 -3.36 -9.99 -35.42
CA PRO A 335 -2.11 -9.70 -34.73
C PRO A 335 -2.36 -9.38 -33.25
N GLY A 336 -1.48 -9.86 -32.36
CA GLY A 336 -1.51 -9.58 -30.94
C GLY A 336 -0.16 -9.09 -30.41
N ASP A 337 -0.21 -8.08 -29.55
CA ASP A 337 0.95 -7.45 -28.91
C ASP A 337 0.93 -7.59 -27.37
N SER A 338 0.04 -8.43 -26.87
CA SER A 338 -0.34 -8.51 -25.46
C SER A 338 -0.92 -9.87 -25.14
N PHE A 339 -0.95 -10.27 -23.87
CA PHE A 339 -1.72 -11.43 -23.40
C PHE A 339 -2.57 -11.01 -22.21
N CYS A 340 -3.55 -11.84 -21.86
CA CYS A 340 -4.42 -11.59 -20.71
C CYS A 340 -4.29 -12.72 -19.70
N ILE A 341 -4.39 -12.38 -18.43
CA ILE A 341 -4.50 -13.33 -17.33
C ILE A 341 -5.92 -13.22 -16.80
N LEU A 342 -6.66 -14.33 -16.80
CA LEU A 342 -8.04 -14.36 -16.34
C LEU A 342 -8.04 -14.44 -14.82
N ILE A 343 -8.52 -13.37 -14.16
CA ILE A 343 -8.53 -13.26 -12.70
C ILE A 343 -9.85 -13.76 -12.13
N GLU A 344 -10.97 -13.44 -12.78
CA GLU A 344 -12.31 -13.88 -12.39
C GLU A 344 -13.19 -14.14 -13.63
N GLY A 345 -14.19 -14.99 -13.44
CA GLY A 345 -15.17 -15.34 -14.46
C GLY A 345 -14.71 -16.46 -15.38
N GLN A 346 -15.40 -16.59 -16.51
CA GLN A 346 -15.22 -17.65 -17.49
C GLN A 346 -15.16 -17.11 -18.91
N VAL A 347 -14.29 -17.70 -19.72
CA VAL A 347 -14.05 -17.33 -21.11
C VAL A 347 -14.17 -18.57 -21.98
N ALA A 348 -15.04 -18.54 -22.98
CA ALA A 348 -15.10 -19.54 -24.03
C ALA A 348 -14.00 -19.30 -25.05
N VAL A 349 -13.31 -20.37 -25.43
CA VAL A 349 -12.27 -20.34 -26.45
C VAL A 349 -12.73 -21.17 -27.65
N SER A 350 -12.75 -20.55 -28.82
CA SER A 350 -13.12 -21.20 -30.07
C SER A 350 -12.07 -21.03 -31.15
N ARG A 351 -11.97 -22.00 -32.05
CA ARG A 351 -11.06 -21.97 -33.19
C ARG A 351 -11.77 -22.49 -34.43
N GLN A 352 -11.70 -21.75 -35.54
CA GLN A 352 -12.41 -22.07 -36.78
C GLN A 352 -13.93 -22.32 -36.58
N GLY A 353 -14.53 -21.64 -35.60
CA GLY A 353 -15.95 -21.81 -35.25
C GLY A 353 -16.25 -22.99 -34.30
N TRP A 354 -15.28 -23.85 -34.01
CA TRP A 354 -15.42 -24.95 -33.06
C TRP A 354 -15.13 -24.47 -31.64
N ASN A 355 -16.04 -24.73 -30.70
CA ASN A 355 -15.80 -24.43 -29.29
C ASN A 355 -14.83 -25.46 -28.72
N LEU A 356 -13.64 -25.02 -28.30
CA LEU A 356 -12.59 -25.90 -27.80
C LEU A 356 -12.80 -26.20 -26.32
N SER A 357 -12.98 -25.15 -25.52
CA SER A 357 -13.12 -25.26 -24.08
C SER A 357 -13.60 -23.95 -23.46
N THR A 358 -14.11 -24.06 -22.23
CA THR A 358 -14.39 -22.93 -21.36
C THR A 358 -13.31 -22.88 -20.29
N LEU A 359 -12.64 -21.75 -20.18
CA LEU A 359 -11.55 -21.55 -19.23
C LEU A 359 -12.02 -20.69 -18.06
N SER A 360 -11.66 -21.10 -16.84
CA SER A 360 -11.92 -20.37 -15.59
C SER A 360 -10.72 -19.53 -15.15
N ALA A 361 -10.90 -18.74 -14.09
CA ALA A 361 -9.84 -17.98 -13.44
C ALA A 361 -8.53 -18.77 -13.22
N GLY A 362 -7.39 -18.10 -13.36
CA GLY A 362 -6.05 -18.65 -13.19
C GLY A 362 -5.33 -19.02 -14.49
N VAL A 363 -5.99 -18.90 -15.65
CA VAL A 363 -5.38 -19.19 -16.95
C VAL A 363 -4.82 -17.94 -17.64
N THR A 364 -3.89 -18.16 -18.57
CA THR A 364 -3.46 -17.14 -19.53
C THR A 364 -4.13 -17.34 -20.88
N LEU A 365 -4.42 -16.22 -21.55
CA LEU A 365 -5.01 -16.16 -22.88
C LEU A 365 -4.10 -15.34 -23.80
N GLY A 366 -3.69 -15.96 -24.92
CA GLY A 366 -2.93 -15.27 -25.96
C GLY A 366 -1.44 -15.11 -25.67
N GLU A 367 -0.91 -15.85 -24.70
CA GLU A 367 0.51 -15.93 -24.35
C GLU A 367 1.40 -16.39 -25.52
N MET A 368 0.83 -17.09 -26.51
CA MET A 368 1.54 -17.48 -27.74
C MET A 368 2.16 -16.31 -28.49
N THR A 369 1.55 -15.13 -28.43
CA THR A 369 2.09 -13.91 -29.06
C THR A 369 3.35 -13.39 -28.35
N TYR A 370 3.54 -13.75 -27.09
CA TYR A 370 4.75 -13.43 -26.31
C TYR A 370 5.83 -14.49 -26.55
N LEU A 371 5.45 -15.77 -26.46
CA LEU A 371 6.34 -16.94 -26.56
C LEU A 371 6.85 -17.21 -27.99
N ARG A 372 6.12 -16.75 -29.02
CA ARG A 372 6.53 -16.89 -30.43
C ARG A 372 6.69 -15.50 -31.08
N PRO A 373 7.82 -14.81 -30.86
CA PRO A 373 8.05 -13.47 -31.40
C PRO A 373 7.87 -13.38 -32.92
N ASP A 374 8.21 -14.45 -33.64
CA ASP A 374 8.17 -14.55 -35.10
C ASP A 374 6.75 -14.75 -35.67
N ASN A 375 5.80 -15.19 -34.83
CA ASN A 375 4.41 -15.37 -35.23
C ASN A 375 3.47 -14.83 -34.15
N ARG A 376 3.06 -13.57 -34.35
CA ARG A 376 2.21 -12.82 -33.40
C ARG A 376 0.72 -12.96 -33.67
N LEU A 377 0.30 -13.92 -34.49
CA LEU A 377 -1.12 -14.15 -34.75
C LEU A 377 -1.77 -14.87 -33.57
N ARG A 378 -2.98 -14.46 -33.23
CA ARG A 378 -3.83 -15.15 -32.26
C ARG A 378 -4.27 -16.50 -32.82
N THR A 379 -4.14 -17.55 -32.03
CA THR A 379 -4.46 -18.93 -32.42
C THR A 379 -5.93 -19.32 -32.22
N ALA A 380 -6.68 -18.52 -31.46
CA ALA A 380 -8.09 -18.78 -31.15
C ALA A 380 -8.82 -17.46 -30.84
N THR A 381 -10.15 -17.51 -30.92
CA THR A 381 -11.05 -16.46 -30.46
C THR A 381 -11.43 -16.73 -29.01
N ALA A 382 -11.41 -15.69 -28.16
CA ALA A 382 -11.79 -15.79 -26.76
C ALA A 382 -12.90 -14.78 -26.44
N VAL A 383 -14.00 -15.25 -25.86
CA VAL A 383 -15.21 -14.46 -25.57
C VAL A 383 -15.62 -14.67 -24.12
N ALA A 384 -15.95 -13.58 -23.42
CA ALA A 384 -16.43 -13.63 -22.05
C ALA A 384 -17.80 -14.33 -21.97
N GLU A 385 -17.90 -15.46 -21.25
CA GLU A 385 -19.18 -16.15 -21.02
C GLU A 385 -19.92 -15.62 -19.79
N SER A 386 -19.18 -14.99 -18.87
CA SER A 386 -19.70 -14.28 -17.70
C SER A 386 -19.08 -12.88 -17.64
N GLU A 387 -19.39 -12.11 -16.60
CA GLU A 387 -18.57 -10.94 -16.27
C GLU A 387 -17.16 -11.42 -15.89
N VAL A 388 -16.14 -10.88 -16.55
CA VAL A 388 -14.75 -11.30 -16.36
C VAL A 388 -13.87 -10.15 -15.88
N LEU A 389 -12.93 -10.46 -15.01
CA LEU A 389 -11.84 -9.57 -14.63
C LEU A 389 -10.55 -10.10 -15.25
N VAL A 390 -9.87 -9.28 -16.04
CA VAL A 390 -8.60 -9.66 -16.69
C VAL A 390 -7.50 -8.67 -16.41
N LEU A 391 -6.28 -9.19 -16.25
CA LEU A 391 -5.06 -8.40 -16.28
C LEU A 391 -4.44 -8.50 -17.67
N LYS A 392 -4.46 -7.41 -18.44
CA LYS A 392 -3.87 -7.36 -19.79
C LYS A 392 -2.43 -6.85 -19.71
N VAL A 393 -1.48 -7.64 -20.16
CA VAL A 393 -0.04 -7.31 -20.16
C VAL A 393 0.44 -7.15 -21.59
N ARG A 394 1.15 -6.06 -21.90
CA ARG A 394 1.77 -5.86 -23.22
C ARG A 394 3.08 -6.64 -23.32
N ASN A 395 3.31 -7.31 -24.44
CA ASN A 395 4.51 -8.13 -24.65
C ASN A 395 5.80 -7.30 -24.54
N PRO A 396 5.91 -6.07 -25.12
CA PRO A 396 7.09 -5.22 -24.90
C PRO A 396 7.27 -4.78 -23.46
N ALA A 397 6.18 -4.59 -22.70
CA ALA A 397 6.25 -4.17 -21.30
C ALA A 397 6.84 -5.28 -20.41
N LEU A 398 6.46 -6.54 -20.64
CA LEU A 398 7.05 -7.66 -19.92
C LEU A 398 8.53 -7.88 -20.29
N ARG A 399 8.91 -7.71 -21.56
CA ARG A 399 10.32 -7.82 -21.99
C ARG A 399 11.22 -6.71 -21.44
N GLY A 400 10.64 -5.56 -21.09
CA GLY A 400 11.35 -4.45 -20.46
C GLY A 400 11.28 -4.46 -18.92
N ALA A 401 10.68 -5.49 -18.32
CA ALA A 401 10.57 -5.63 -16.87
C ALA A 401 11.87 -6.09 -16.23
N SER A 402 11.91 -6.18 -14.90
CA SER A 402 13.03 -6.77 -14.17
C SER A 402 13.33 -8.21 -14.63
N GLU A 403 14.61 -8.61 -14.52
CA GLU A 403 15.04 -9.98 -14.82
C GLU A 403 14.30 -11.00 -13.94
N ASP A 404 14.01 -10.65 -12.68
CA ASP A 404 13.25 -11.47 -11.75
C ASP A 404 11.83 -11.74 -12.27
N LEU A 405 11.12 -10.70 -12.70
CA LEU A 405 9.76 -10.86 -13.22
C LEU A 405 9.73 -11.66 -14.52
N GLN A 406 10.68 -11.39 -15.43
CA GLN A 406 10.81 -12.15 -16.68
C GLN A 406 11.08 -13.63 -16.40
N SER A 407 12.03 -13.94 -15.51
CA SER A 407 12.35 -15.32 -15.12
C SER A 407 11.15 -16.05 -14.51
N CYS A 408 10.36 -15.37 -13.68
CA CYS A 408 9.14 -15.92 -13.10
C CYS A 408 8.11 -16.28 -14.20
N PHE A 409 7.90 -15.38 -15.16
CA PHE A 409 6.99 -15.63 -16.28
C PHE A 409 7.47 -16.75 -17.20
N ASP A 410 8.75 -16.82 -17.51
CA ASP A 410 9.30 -17.88 -18.36
C ASP A 410 9.10 -19.26 -17.70
N LYS A 411 9.41 -19.38 -16.39
CA LYS A 411 9.17 -20.60 -15.62
C LYS A 411 7.68 -20.95 -15.58
N ALA A 412 6.81 -19.98 -15.35
CA ALA A 412 5.36 -20.20 -15.28
C ALA A 412 4.78 -20.62 -16.63
N PHE A 413 5.23 -20.01 -17.73
CA PHE A 413 4.81 -20.38 -19.07
C PHE A 413 5.31 -21.76 -19.47
N ILE A 414 6.54 -22.14 -19.12
CA ILE A 414 7.04 -23.50 -19.34
C ILE A 414 6.15 -24.51 -18.60
N LYS A 415 5.86 -24.29 -17.31
CA LYS A 415 4.96 -25.15 -16.53
C LYS A 415 3.57 -25.24 -17.16
N LEU A 416 3.03 -24.11 -17.61
CA LEU A 416 1.73 -24.04 -18.27
C LEU A 416 1.73 -24.81 -19.60
N LEU A 417 2.76 -24.68 -20.42
CA LEU A 417 2.90 -25.40 -21.70
C LEU A 417 3.03 -26.90 -21.48
N VAL A 418 3.85 -27.32 -20.52
CA VAL A 418 4.01 -28.74 -20.15
C VAL A 418 2.67 -29.30 -19.67
N GLY A 419 1.97 -28.60 -18.79
CA GLY A 419 0.65 -29.01 -18.32
C GLY A 419 -0.37 -29.15 -19.45
N ARG A 420 -0.40 -28.19 -20.39
CA ARG A 420 -1.27 -28.27 -21.57
C ARG A 420 -0.90 -29.40 -22.52
N LEU A 421 0.40 -29.68 -22.70
CA LEU A 421 0.86 -30.78 -23.54
C LEU A 421 0.45 -32.14 -22.96
N ILE A 422 0.61 -32.32 -21.64
CA ILE A 422 0.17 -33.53 -20.93
C ILE A 422 -1.35 -33.70 -21.10
N ALA A 423 -2.14 -32.67 -20.79
CA ALA A 423 -3.60 -32.73 -20.93
C ALA A 423 -4.04 -33.00 -22.38
N THR A 424 -3.37 -32.43 -23.38
CA THR A 424 -3.66 -32.70 -24.79
C THR A 424 -3.32 -34.14 -25.17
N ASN A 425 -2.20 -34.67 -24.68
CA ASN A 425 -1.80 -36.05 -24.94
C ASN A 425 -2.74 -37.06 -24.25
N GLU A 426 -3.22 -36.76 -23.04
CA GLU A 426 -4.22 -37.57 -22.34
C GLU A 426 -5.55 -37.58 -23.11
N GLN A 427 -6.02 -36.42 -23.58
CA GLN A 427 -7.22 -36.32 -24.41
C GLN A 427 -7.10 -37.06 -25.75
N LEU A 428 -5.92 -37.01 -26.38
CA LEU A 428 -5.64 -37.77 -27.61
C LEU A 428 -5.63 -39.27 -27.35
N ALA A 429 -5.05 -39.72 -26.23
CA ALA A 429 -5.03 -41.13 -25.85
C ALA A 429 -6.45 -41.66 -25.56
N GLU A 430 -7.29 -40.87 -24.86
CA GLU A 430 -8.70 -41.20 -24.65
C GLU A 430 -9.48 -41.27 -25.97
N TRP A 431 -9.19 -40.39 -26.94
CA TRP A 431 -9.78 -40.45 -28.27
C TRP A 431 -9.32 -41.65 -29.10
N GLU A 432 -8.05 -42.04 -29.04
CA GLU A 432 -7.56 -43.25 -29.72
C GLU A 432 -8.19 -44.53 -29.14
N LEU A 433 -8.46 -44.57 -27.84
CA LEU A 433 -9.18 -45.65 -27.17
C LEU A 433 -10.66 -45.76 -27.60
N VAL A 434 -11.31 -44.63 -27.90
CA VAL A 434 -12.70 -44.58 -28.38
C VAL A 434 -12.81 -44.82 -29.89
N ALA A 435 -11.76 -44.48 -30.66
CA ALA A 435 -11.74 -44.61 -32.12
C ALA A 435 -11.13 -45.94 -32.62
N ALA A 436 -10.68 -46.83 -31.74
CA ALA A 436 -10.14 -48.13 -32.12
C ALA A 436 -11.23 -48.97 -32.83
N PRO A 437 -10.98 -49.50 -34.05
CA PRO A 437 -11.96 -50.35 -34.73
C PRO A 437 -12.21 -51.62 -33.91
N PRO A 438 -13.44 -52.18 -33.92
CA PRO A 438 -13.76 -53.38 -33.17
C PRO A 438 -12.82 -54.51 -33.62
N ALA A 439 -12.29 -55.26 -32.64
CA ALA A 439 -11.42 -56.40 -32.88
C ALA A 439 -12.08 -57.35 -33.89
N PRO A 440 -11.33 -57.89 -34.88
CA PRO A 440 -11.89 -58.79 -35.87
C PRO A 440 -12.50 -60.00 -35.17
N VAL A 441 -13.81 -60.19 -35.38
CA VAL A 441 -14.54 -61.38 -34.95
C VAL A 441 -13.88 -62.58 -35.63
N THR A 442 -13.23 -63.42 -34.83
CA THR A 442 -12.65 -64.68 -35.29
C THR A 442 -13.80 -65.59 -35.74
N PRO A 443 -13.86 -66.06 -37.00
CA PRO A 443 -14.93 -66.95 -37.40
C PRO A 443 -14.78 -68.29 -36.68
N ALA A 444 -15.86 -68.73 -36.03
CA ALA A 444 -15.96 -70.03 -35.39
C ALA A 444 -15.59 -71.13 -36.39
N SER A 445 -14.65 -71.99 -36.00
CA SER A 445 -14.25 -73.17 -36.78
C SER A 445 -15.46 -74.06 -37.06
N PRO A 446 -15.63 -74.57 -38.30
CA PRO A 446 -16.72 -75.47 -38.61
C PRO A 446 -16.49 -76.82 -37.91
N SER A 447 -17.49 -77.26 -37.16
CA SER A 447 -17.61 -78.61 -36.64
C SER A 447 -17.49 -79.63 -37.77
N ALA A 448 -16.48 -80.49 -37.71
CA ALA A 448 -16.32 -81.64 -38.60
C ALA A 448 -17.50 -82.63 -38.45
N PRO A 449 -17.96 -83.30 -39.52
CA PRO A 449 -19.02 -84.29 -39.44
C PRO A 449 -18.46 -85.68 -39.05
N ARG A 450 -19.16 -86.28 -38.07
CA ARG A 450 -19.43 -87.71 -37.80
C ARG A 450 -18.30 -88.76 -37.92
N GLY A 451 -18.12 -89.48 -36.81
CA GLY A 451 -17.75 -90.89 -36.72
C GLY A 451 -18.47 -91.50 -35.52
#